data_AF-A0A895XRY1-F1
#
_entry.id   AF-A0A895XRY1-F1
#
_cell.length_a   1.000
_cell.length_b   1.000
_cell.length_c   1.000
_cell.angle_alpha   90.00
_cell.angle_beta   90.00
_cell.angle_gamma   90.00
#
_symmetry.space_group_name_H-M   'P 1'
#
loop_
_entity.id
_entity.type
_entity.pdbx_description
1 polymer ?
#
loop_
_entity_poly.entity_id
_entity_poly.type
_entity_poly.pdbx_seq_one_letter_code
_entity_poly.pdbx_strand_id
1 'polypeptide(L)' 'MDTAWRKSSRSSNQGGQCLEARRAAGNQQVRDSKLGEGSPIFTLASADFSALLDAAR' A
#
# COMPACT_ATOMS: atom_id res chain seq x y z
N MET A 1 0.67 -1.07 17.00
CA MET A 1 1.34 -2.29 16.52
C MET A 1 1.33 -2.25 15.01
N ASP A 2 2.51 -2.30 14.41
CA ASP A 2 2.68 -2.20 12.97
C ASP A 2 2.69 -3.61 12.37
N THR A 3 2.19 -3.75 11.15
CA THR A 3 2.21 -5.03 10.42
C THR A 3 3.35 -5.03 9.40
N ALA A 4 3.78 -6.22 9.00
CA ALA A 4 4.65 -6.38 7.83
C ALA A 4 3.97 -5.84 6.55
N TRP A 5 4.79 -5.44 5.58
CA TRP A 5 4.31 -5.07 4.25
C TRP A 5 3.70 -6.27 3.54
N ARG A 6 2.50 -6.08 2.99
CA ARG A 6 1.80 -7.07 2.19
C ARG A 6 1.72 -6.58 0.75
N LYS A 7 2.35 -7.32 -0.15
CA LYS A 7 2.29 -7.07 -1.60
C LYS A 7 0.89 -7.38 -2.13
N SER A 8 0.40 -6.56 -3.06
CA SER A 8 -0.87 -6.80 -3.75
C SER A 8 -0.77 -8.02 -4.67
N SER A 9 -1.84 -8.81 -4.78
CA SER A 9 -1.94 -9.91 -5.74
C SER A 9 -2.00 -9.44 -7.20
N ARG A 10 -2.26 -8.14 -7.42
CA ARG A 10 -2.23 -7.51 -8.75
C ARG A 10 -0.83 -7.04 -9.15
N SER A 11 0.15 -7.16 -8.27
CA SER A 11 1.54 -6.81 -8.56
C SER A 11 2.26 -7.97 -9.23
N SER A 12 2.68 -7.79 -10.48
CA SER A 12 3.46 -8.77 -11.24
C SER A 12 4.85 -8.23 -11.57
N ASN A 13 5.80 -9.14 -11.79
CA ASN A 13 7.18 -8.80 -12.18
C ASN A 13 7.29 -8.31 -13.64
N GLN A 14 6.20 -8.34 -14.42
CA GLN A 14 6.19 -8.00 -15.85
C GLN A 14 5.77 -6.54 -16.12
N GLY A 15 5.97 -5.63 -15.16
CA GLY A 15 5.75 -4.19 -15.37
C GLY A 15 4.35 -3.67 -14.99
N GLY A 16 3.48 -4.49 -14.38
CA GLY A 16 2.20 -4.03 -13.82
C GLY A 16 2.35 -3.05 -12.66
N GLN A 17 1.22 -2.51 -12.17
CA GLN A 17 1.19 -1.65 -10.98
C GLN A 17 1.66 -2.44 -9.75
N CYS A 18 2.72 -1.97 -9.10
CA CYS A 18 3.43 -2.66 -8.02
C CYS A 18 3.21 -1.95 -6.70
N LEU A 19 2.29 -2.44 -5.88
CA LEU A 19 1.90 -1.81 -4.62
C LEU A 19 2.03 -2.79 -3.47
N GLU A 20 2.43 -2.27 -2.32
CA GLU A 20 2.35 -2.95 -1.04
C GLU A 20 1.74 -2.05 0.03
N ALA A 21 1.04 -2.67 0.97
CA ALA A 21 0.35 -1.97 2.04
C ALA A 21 0.64 -2.58 3.41
N ARG A 22 0.57 -1.77 4.47
CA ARG A 22 0.64 -2.21 5.87
C ARG A 22 -0.22 -1.33 6.78
N ARG A 23 -0.47 -1.82 7.99
CA ARG A 23 -0.90 -0.99 9.12
C ARG A 23 0.32 -0.49 9.86
N ALA A 24 0.39 0.81 10.14
CA ALA A 24 1.43 1.39 10.97
C ALA A 24 0.91 2.60 11.75
N ALA A 25 1.25 2.69 13.03
CA ALA A 25 0.85 3.79 13.92
C ALA A 25 -0.66 4.12 13.86
N GLY A 26 -1.52 3.11 13.73
CA GLY A 26 -2.99 3.27 13.65
C GLY A 26 -3.53 3.65 12.27
N ASN A 27 -2.66 3.91 11.29
CA ASN A 27 -3.01 4.30 9.93
C ASN A 27 -2.70 3.21 8.91
N GLN A 28 -3.20 3.41 7.69
CA GLN A 28 -2.91 2.56 6.54
C GLN A 28 -1.80 3.21 5.74
N GLN A 29 -0.77 2.43 5.41
CA GLN A 29 0.35 2.91 4.62
C GLN A 29 0.40 2.14 3.32
N VAL A 30 0.60 2.85 2.21
CA VAL A 30 0.76 2.30 0.87
C VAL A 30 2.05 2.85 0.28
N ARG A 31 2.80 2.01 -0.44
CA ARG A 31 3.98 2.45 -1.19
C ARG A 31 4.15 1.62 -2.48
N ASP A 32 4.94 2.16 -3.41
CA ASP A 32 5.37 1.41 -4.59
C ASP A 32 6.45 0.40 -4.20
N SER A 33 6.19 -0.89 -4.44
CA SER A 33 7.12 -1.95 -4.05
C SER A 33 8.40 -1.99 -4.90
N LYS A 34 8.42 -1.38 -6.10
CA LYS A 34 9.59 -1.32 -6.98
C LYS A 34 10.66 -0.38 -6.46
N LEU A 35 10.27 0.65 -5.71
CA LEU A 35 11.19 1.63 -5.13
C LEU A 35 11.81 1.15 -3.82
N GLY A 36 11.34 0.01 -3.28
CA GLY A 36 11.87 -0.59 -2.06
C GLY A 36 11.84 0.37 -0.87
N GLU A 37 12.97 0.51 -0.18
CA GLU A 37 13.12 1.42 0.97
C GLU A 37 13.07 2.90 0.60
N GLY A 38 13.39 3.25 -0.65
CA GLY A 38 13.32 4.62 -1.17
C GLY A 38 11.90 5.06 -1.57
N SER A 39 10.92 4.18 -1.45
CA SER A 39 9.53 4.47 -1.83
C SER A 39 8.89 5.46 -0.87
N PRO A 40 8.23 6.53 -1.35
CA PRO A 40 7.46 7.41 -0.49
C PRO A 40 6.31 6.62 0.15
N ILE A 41 6.10 6.85 1.45
CA ILE A 41 5.05 6.17 2.21
C ILE A 41 3.83 7.08 2.25
N PHE A 42 2.79 6.70 1.52
CA PHE A 42 1.51 7.39 1.58
C PHE A 42 0.71 6.87 2.78
N THR A 43 0.51 7.75 3.77
CA THR A 43 -0.20 7.42 5.02
C THR A 43 -1.62 7.95 4.95
N LEU A 44 -2.59 7.07 5.20
CA LEU A 44 -4.02 7.31 5.09
C LEU A 44 -4.72 6.94 6.39
N ALA A 45 -5.73 7.71 6.78
CA ALA A 45 -6.66 7.25 7.79
C ALA A 45 -7.42 6.02 7.28
N SER A 46 -7.95 5.20 8.20
CA SER A 46 -8.69 3.99 7.83
C SER A 46 -9.92 4.26 6.96
N ALA A 47 -10.59 5.40 7.15
CA ALA A 47 -11.72 5.84 6.33
C ALA A 47 -11.28 6.14 4.90
N ASP A 48 -10.21 6.93 4.71
CA ASP A 48 -9.70 7.29 3.38
C ASP A 48 -9.17 6.07 2.63
N PHE A 49 -8.51 5.15 3.33
CA PHE A 49 -8.07 3.90 2.71
C PHE A 49 -9.24 3.04 2.23
N SER A 50 -10.34 3.02 2.98
CA SER A 50 -11.55 2.31 2.56
C SER A 50 -12.17 2.96 1.32
N ALA A 51 -12.29 4.29 1.32
CA ALA A 51 -12.77 5.05 0.16
C ALA A 51 -11.87 4.86 -1.09
N LEU A 52 -10.56 4.79 -0.91
CA LEU A 52 -9.61 4.47 -1.98
C LEU A 52 -9.87 3.08 -2.58
N LEU A 53 -10.09 2.07 -1.72
CA LEU A 53 -10.37 0.71 -2.19
C LEU A 53 -11.70 0.61 -2.93
N ASP A 54 -12.71 1.35 -2.50
CA ASP A 54 -14.00 1.41 -3.20
C ASP A 54 -13.89 2.09 -4.57
N ALA A 55 -13.10 3.16 -4.67
CA ALA A 55 -12.84 3.84 -5.94
C ALA A 55 -11.96 3.04 -6.91
N ALA A 56 -11.13 2.11 -6.40
CA ALA A 56 -10.19 1.30 -7.17
C ALA A 56 -10.74 -0.07 -7.63
N ARG A 57 -12.01 -0.36 -7.32
CA ARG A 57 -12.73 -1.55 -7.82
C ARG A 57 -13.07 -1.44 -9.30
#